data_AF-A0AA88GUI8-F1
#
_entry.id   AF-A0AA88GUI8-F1
#
_cell.length_a   1.000
_cell.length_b   1.000
_cell.length_c   1.000
_cell.angle_alpha   90.00
_cell.angle_beta   90.00
_cell.angle_gamma   90.00
#
_symmetry.space_group_name_H-M   'P 1'
#
loop_
_entity.id
_entity.type
_entity.pdbx_description
1 polymer ?
#
loop_
_entity_poly.entity_id
_entity_poly.type
_entity_poly.pdbx_seq_one_letter_code
_entity_poly.pdbx_strand_id
1 'polypeptide(L)'
;MRVHSILLCVLLLTLAIYAHALTVAELRQLIQARRSGASEAAGSQTTTTTPKVDLFDSLSDSLLNVNEDDHEEEDHLESFEPTSDAMWPESRCTNVQGALNVRSGPSPSASIVKTIGPETKVTVYEVANAADGSKWARIATGQWVSAKFLKMACANSNPSTPPPPSNNDSNSKKAEESLVQIFRSEGKCQNWASDSGNSFQGKIGYTCMGVIPSQCWNNRNGIFAPLLGGFNGHPADFCKYAYDKNTVVFKQCAAQLYIQNYFGPGGCNPLPMPAFYVCADIAVNSGTGRSRQYIAELGGYHGQDAKQFARALNEKHRADYKRWGCPTCKNRVFLKGWLARADERDRFIDRY
;
A
#
# COMPACT_ATOMS: atom_id res chain seq x y z
N MET A 1 -49.28 -40.47 21.80
CA MET A 1 -48.36 -39.65 22.61
C MET A 1 -47.68 -38.61 21.72
N ARG A 2 -48.41 -37.55 21.40
CA ARG A 2 -48.00 -36.43 20.53
C ARG A 2 -48.68 -35.16 21.06
N VAL A 3 -48.21 -34.59 22.17
CA VAL A 3 -48.63 -33.24 22.63
C VAL A 3 -47.56 -32.56 23.51
N HIS A 4 -46.64 -33.29 24.16
CA HIS A 4 -45.73 -32.69 25.14
C HIS A 4 -44.44 -32.04 24.59
N SER A 5 -44.21 -32.04 23.28
CA SER A 5 -42.95 -31.51 22.71
C SER A 5 -43.06 -30.13 22.06
N ILE A 6 -44.25 -29.50 22.05
CA ILE A 6 -44.48 -28.19 21.41
C ILE A 6 -44.65 -27.06 22.46
N LEU A 7 -45.00 -27.40 23.71
CA LEU A 7 -45.24 -26.40 24.75
C LEU A 7 -43.96 -25.78 25.35
N LEU A 8 -42.79 -26.40 25.14
CA LEU A 8 -41.51 -25.84 25.60
C LEU A 8 -40.92 -24.79 24.64
N CYS A 9 -41.43 -24.71 23.40
CA CYS A 9 -40.93 -23.77 22.39
C CYS A 9 -41.67 -22.42 22.40
N VAL A 10 -42.85 -22.33 23.03
CA VAL A 10 -43.68 -21.11 23.02
C VAL A 10 -43.48 -20.26 24.28
N LEU A 11 -42.95 -20.82 25.38
CA LEU A 11 -42.74 -20.07 26.63
C LEU A 11 -41.44 -19.22 26.65
N LEU A 12 -40.56 -19.36 25.64
CA LEU A 12 -39.33 -18.56 25.52
C LEU A 12 -39.49 -17.31 24.65
N LEU A 13 -40.69 -17.02 24.13
CA LEU A 13 -40.92 -15.87 23.24
C LEU A 13 -41.65 -14.68 23.88
N THR A 14 -41.98 -14.70 25.17
CA THR A 14 -42.78 -13.62 25.80
C THR A 14 -42.09 -12.85 26.93
N LEU A 15 -40.76 -12.84 26.99
CA LEU A 15 -40.00 -12.11 28.03
C LEU A 15 -38.82 -11.33 27.43
N ALA A 16 -39.07 -10.44 26.48
CA ALA A 16 -38.09 -9.41 26.09
C ALA A 16 -38.69 -8.27 25.26
N ILE A 17 -39.81 -7.66 25.66
CA ILE A 17 -40.18 -6.34 25.14
C ILE A 17 -40.72 -5.53 26.31
N TYR A 18 -39.88 -4.68 26.90
CA TYR A 18 -40.21 -3.33 27.39
C TYR A 18 -38.97 -2.76 28.08
N ALA A 19 -38.25 -1.87 27.41
CA ALA A 19 -37.37 -0.90 28.06
C ALA A 19 -37.49 0.41 27.28
N HIS A 20 -38.09 1.41 27.94
CA HIS A 20 -38.23 2.77 27.42
C HIS A 20 -36.84 3.40 27.21
N ALA A 21 -36.61 3.94 26.01
CA ALA A 21 -35.42 4.70 25.70
C ALA A 21 -35.53 6.11 26.30
N LEU A 22 -34.56 6.52 27.13
CA LEU A 22 -34.40 7.91 27.54
C LEU A 22 -34.16 8.78 26.32
N THR A 23 -34.74 9.98 26.32
CA THR A 23 -34.61 10.89 25.19
C THR A 23 -33.23 11.54 25.17
N VAL A 24 -32.76 11.90 23.97
CA VAL A 24 -31.46 12.56 23.73
C VAL A 24 -31.29 13.85 24.55
N ALA A 25 -32.38 14.49 24.97
CA ALA A 25 -32.38 15.68 25.81
C ALA A 25 -31.87 15.40 27.24
N GLU A 26 -32.24 14.28 27.83
CA GLU A 26 -31.84 13.89 29.20
C GLU A 26 -30.36 13.46 29.25
N LEU A 27 -29.88 12.82 28.17
CA LEU A 27 -28.48 12.42 28.03
C LEU A 27 -27.53 13.63 27.89
N ARG A 28 -28.01 14.73 27.28
CA ARG A 28 -27.23 15.97 27.12
C ARG A 28 -27.00 16.69 28.45
N GLN A 29 -27.99 16.71 29.36
CA GLN A 29 -27.81 17.33 30.68
C GLN A 29 -26.80 16.57 31.57
N LEU A 30 -26.75 15.24 31.48
CA LEU A 30 -25.78 14.42 32.21
C LEU A 30 -24.33 14.58 31.72
N ILE A 31 -24.13 14.84 30.41
CA ILE A 31 -22.80 15.04 29.82
C ILE A 31 -22.24 16.42 30.20
N GLN A 32 -23.09 17.43 30.37
CA GLN A 32 -22.66 18.79 30.72
C GLN A 32 -22.19 18.89 32.18
N ALA A 33 -22.76 18.10 33.10
CA ALA A 33 -22.35 18.06 34.50
C ALA A 33 -20.97 17.39 34.73
N ARG A 34 -20.47 16.59 33.77
CA ARG A 34 -19.17 15.89 33.89
C ARG A 34 -17.97 16.68 33.35
N ARG A 35 -18.20 17.70 32.51
CA ARG A 35 -17.13 18.48 31.86
C ARG A 35 -16.55 19.59 32.72
N SER A 36 -17.17 19.95 33.83
CA SER A 36 -16.71 21.00 34.75
C SER A 36 -15.73 20.50 35.84
N GLY A 37 -15.35 19.22 35.86
CA GLY A 37 -14.74 18.59 37.03
C GLY A 37 -13.28 18.08 36.94
N ALA A 38 -12.51 18.35 35.88
CA ALA A 38 -11.14 17.80 35.81
C ALA A 38 -10.13 18.76 35.14
N SER A 39 -9.51 19.58 35.97
CA SER A 39 -8.25 20.30 35.73
C SER A 39 -7.39 20.05 36.95
N GLU A 40 -6.24 19.37 36.81
CA GLU A 40 -4.97 19.67 37.53
C GLU A 40 -3.88 18.58 37.34
N ALA A 41 -2.62 19.05 37.40
CA ALA A 41 -1.30 18.38 37.51
C ALA A 41 -0.72 17.72 36.22
N ALA A 42 0.28 18.30 35.52
CA ALA A 42 1.69 18.59 35.85
C ALA A 42 2.53 17.33 36.17
N GLY A 43 3.72 17.06 35.62
CA GLY A 43 4.62 17.74 34.67
C GLY A 43 5.96 16.96 34.55
N SER A 44 6.87 17.43 33.67
CA SER A 44 8.31 17.08 33.56
C SER A 44 8.66 15.67 33.02
N GLN A 45 9.66 15.42 32.16
CA GLN A 45 10.85 16.18 31.80
C GLN A 45 11.45 15.65 30.48
N THR A 46 12.06 16.54 29.72
CA THR A 46 12.60 16.38 28.36
C THR A 46 13.96 15.68 28.33
N THR A 47 14.15 14.67 27.48
CA THR A 47 15.46 14.30 26.92
C THR A 47 15.34 14.10 25.42
N THR A 48 15.82 15.10 24.69
CA THR A 48 15.79 15.19 23.23
C THR A 48 16.85 14.26 22.65
N THR A 49 16.42 13.11 22.14
CA THR A 49 17.23 12.28 21.23
C THR A 49 16.38 12.06 20.00
N THR A 50 16.78 12.68 18.90
CA THR A 50 16.12 12.56 17.59
C THR A 50 16.17 11.10 17.12
N PRO A 51 15.03 10.41 16.94
CA PRO A 51 15.04 9.10 16.32
C PRO A 51 15.21 9.28 14.81
N LYS A 52 16.27 8.68 14.26
CA LYS A 52 16.41 8.47 12.82
C LYS A 52 15.24 7.59 12.37
N VAL A 53 14.38 8.13 11.52
CA VAL A 53 13.29 7.42 10.86
C VAL A 53 13.92 6.48 9.84
N ASP A 54 13.73 5.17 10.02
CA ASP A 54 14.13 4.19 9.01
C ASP A 54 13.24 4.38 7.77
N LEU A 55 13.88 4.64 6.63
CA LEU A 55 13.28 4.82 5.31
C LEU A 55 12.24 3.72 4.96
N PHE A 56 12.43 2.55 5.53
CA PHE A 56 11.58 1.38 5.36
C PHE A 56 10.19 1.53 6.00
N ASP A 57 10.10 2.21 7.14
CA ASP A 57 8.84 2.46 7.86
C ASP A 57 8.06 3.62 7.21
N SER A 58 8.76 4.65 6.71
CA SER A 58 8.15 5.73 5.93
C SER A 58 7.49 5.17 4.67
N LEU A 59 8.20 4.36 3.87
CA LEU A 59 7.69 3.93 2.56
C LEU A 59 6.40 3.10 2.59
N SER A 60 6.08 2.50 3.74
CA SER A 60 4.89 1.67 3.92
C SER A 60 3.61 2.48 4.11
N ASP A 61 3.68 3.74 4.56
CA ASP A 61 2.52 4.51 5.01
C ASP A 61 1.79 5.26 3.86
N SER A 62 2.48 5.79 2.84
CA SER A 62 1.83 6.46 1.68
C SER A 62 1.51 5.50 0.55
N LEU A 63 2.10 4.30 0.50
CA LEU A 63 1.80 3.31 -0.55
C LEU A 63 0.38 2.72 -0.50
N LEU A 64 -0.40 3.10 0.51
CA LEU A 64 -1.71 2.54 0.87
C LEU A 64 -2.91 3.43 0.49
N ASN A 65 -2.73 4.60 -0.15
CA ASN A 65 -3.75 5.66 -0.07
C ASN A 65 -4.14 6.40 -1.37
N VAL A 66 -4.22 5.76 -2.54
CA VAL A 66 -4.69 6.51 -3.72
C VAL A 66 -5.71 5.70 -4.53
N ASN A 67 -6.94 6.21 -4.54
CA ASN A 67 -8.11 5.81 -5.34
C ASN A 67 -8.19 6.60 -6.67
N GLU A 68 -8.85 6.03 -7.67
CA GLU A 68 -9.09 6.59 -9.01
C GLU A 68 -10.57 6.45 -9.36
N ASP A 69 -11.22 7.58 -9.68
CA ASP A 69 -12.53 7.75 -10.35
C ASP A 69 -12.24 8.63 -11.60
N ASP A 70 -13.03 8.78 -12.65
CA ASP A 70 -14.06 8.04 -13.42
C ASP A 70 -14.29 8.91 -14.69
N HIS A 71 -14.85 8.37 -15.79
CA HIS A 71 -15.85 9.05 -16.65
C HIS A 71 -16.29 8.18 -17.87
N GLU A 72 -17.46 7.58 -17.71
CA GLU A 72 -18.70 7.55 -18.54
C GLU A 72 -18.68 7.53 -20.09
N GLU A 73 -19.39 6.55 -20.69
CA GLU A 73 -20.70 6.74 -21.38
C GLU A 73 -21.45 5.40 -21.59
N GLU A 74 -22.78 5.50 -21.72
CA GLU A 74 -23.88 4.57 -21.32
C GLU A 74 -24.19 3.36 -22.25
N ASP A 75 -24.76 2.26 -21.71
CA ASP A 75 -26.23 1.99 -21.71
C ASP A 75 -26.62 0.55 -21.23
N HIS A 76 -27.74 0.47 -20.50
CA HIS A 76 -28.63 -0.66 -20.17
C HIS A 76 -28.28 -1.77 -19.13
N LEU A 77 -28.48 -1.41 -17.85
CA LEU A 77 -29.36 -1.98 -16.80
C LEU A 77 -29.74 -3.49 -16.74
N GLU A 78 -29.16 -4.24 -15.78
CA GLU A 78 -29.91 -5.00 -14.75
C GLU A 78 -29.04 -5.32 -13.52
N SER A 79 -29.68 -5.30 -12.34
CA SER A 79 -29.13 -5.00 -11.02
C SER A 79 -28.32 -6.10 -10.33
N PHE A 80 -27.08 -5.77 -9.93
CA PHE A 80 -26.38 -6.35 -8.78
C PHE A 80 -25.49 -5.25 -8.16
N GLU A 81 -25.75 -4.86 -6.92
CA GLU A 81 -24.90 -3.90 -6.19
C GLU A 81 -23.56 -4.55 -5.79
N PRO A 82 -22.39 -3.92 -6.02
CA PRO A 82 -21.16 -4.31 -5.38
C PRO A 82 -20.82 -3.37 -4.22
N THR A 83 -20.83 -3.92 -3.02
CA THR A 83 -20.30 -3.30 -1.80
C THR A 83 -18.77 -3.26 -1.79
N SER A 84 -18.21 -2.08 -1.55
CA SER A 84 -16.89 -1.71 -0.99
C SER A 84 -15.77 -2.76 -0.78
N ASP A 85 -14.58 -2.45 -1.30
CA ASP A 85 -13.25 -2.52 -0.62
C ASP A 85 -12.85 -3.79 0.15
N ALA A 86 -13.17 -4.98 -0.35
CA ALA A 86 -12.64 -6.22 0.20
C ALA A 86 -11.24 -6.56 -0.37
N MET A 87 -10.19 -5.95 0.19
CA MET A 87 -8.83 -6.49 0.10
C MET A 87 -8.66 -7.57 1.20
N TRP A 88 -8.37 -8.80 0.76
CA TRP A 88 -8.23 -10.08 1.49
C TRP A 88 -7.46 -10.04 2.84
N PRO A 89 -7.63 -11.04 3.75
CA PRO A 89 -7.16 -10.95 5.15
C PRO A 89 -5.65 -10.76 5.28
N GLU A 90 -5.25 -9.90 6.21
CA GLU A 90 -3.90 -9.39 6.33
C GLU A 90 -3.27 -9.73 7.68
N SER A 91 -2.01 -10.22 7.70
CA SER A 91 -1.29 -10.46 8.95
C SER A 91 -0.74 -9.15 9.53
N ARG A 92 -0.90 -8.95 10.85
CA ARG A 92 -0.41 -7.80 11.64
C ARG A 92 0.24 -8.30 12.92
N CYS A 93 0.98 -7.45 13.63
CA CYS A 93 1.47 -7.68 14.98
C CYS A 93 1.01 -6.56 15.91
N THR A 94 0.87 -6.80 17.21
CA THR A 94 0.48 -5.77 18.17
C THR A 94 1.63 -4.78 18.45
N ASN A 95 1.28 -3.50 18.60
CA ASN A 95 2.17 -2.40 18.94
C ASN A 95 1.75 -1.79 20.29
N VAL A 96 1.99 -2.53 21.37
CA VAL A 96 1.71 -2.13 22.76
C VAL A 96 2.89 -2.50 23.64
N GLN A 97 3.09 -1.84 24.77
CA GLN A 97 4.16 -2.20 25.72
C GLN A 97 3.71 -3.23 26.77
N GLY A 98 2.41 -3.44 26.93
CA GLY A 98 1.83 -4.32 27.96
C GLY A 98 0.79 -5.28 27.40
N ALA A 99 -0.49 -4.89 27.47
CA ALA A 99 -1.59 -5.71 27.00
C ALA A 99 -2.58 -4.90 26.18
N LEU A 100 -2.97 -5.41 25.01
CA LEU A 100 -4.00 -4.84 24.15
C LEU A 100 -5.33 -5.55 24.42
N ASN A 101 -6.37 -4.77 24.72
CA ASN A 101 -7.72 -5.29 24.90
C ASN A 101 -8.31 -5.73 23.56
N VAL A 102 -8.77 -6.98 23.52
CA VAL A 102 -9.66 -7.51 22.49
C VAL A 102 -11.09 -7.36 23.00
N ARG A 103 -11.97 -6.77 22.20
CA ARG A 103 -13.34 -6.42 22.57
C ARG A 103 -14.37 -7.15 21.71
N SER A 104 -15.60 -7.26 22.21
CA SER A 104 -16.71 -7.93 21.55
C SER A 104 -17.23 -7.22 20.29
N GLY A 105 -16.90 -5.93 20.13
CA GLY A 105 -17.31 -5.10 19.00
C GLY A 105 -16.32 -3.96 18.71
N PRO A 106 -16.47 -3.26 17.57
CA PRO A 106 -15.58 -2.19 17.11
C PRO A 106 -15.83 -0.88 17.88
N SER A 107 -15.64 -0.89 19.20
CA SER A 107 -15.87 0.28 20.04
C SER A 107 -15.05 0.21 21.32
N PRO A 108 -14.52 1.35 21.82
CA PRO A 108 -13.86 1.39 23.13
C PRO A 108 -14.81 1.07 24.29
N SER A 109 -16.13 1.15 24.09
CA SER A 109 -17.15 0.81 25.09
C SER A 109 -17.65 -0.64 25.02
N ALA A 110 -17.28 -1.41 24.00
CA ALA A 110 -17.63 -2.84 23.91
C ALA A 110 -16.90 -3.66 24.99
N SER A 111 -17.53 -4.72 25.50
CA SER A 111 -16.96 -5.56 26.55
C SER A 111 -15.60 -6.14 26.16
N ILE A 112 -14.65 -6.15 27.08
CA ILE A 112 -13.33 -6.79 26.88
C ILE A 112 -13.55 -8.30 26.97
N VAL A 113 -13.15 -9.03 25.92
CA VAL A 113 -13.27 -10.49 25.84
C VAL A 113 -11.95 -11.21 26.14
N LYS A 114 -10.81 -10.57 25.89
CA LYS A 114 -9.47 -11.02 26.33
C LYS A 114 -8.44 -9.89 26.15
N THR A 115 -7.19 -10.17 26.52
CA THR A 115 -6.04 -9.34 26.18
C THR A 115 -5.01 -10.10 25.35
N ILE A 116 -4.21 -9.37 24.55
CA ILE A 116 -3.08 -9.91 23.77
C ILE A 116 -1.83 -9.07 24.04
N GLY A 117 -0.66 -9.72 24.12
CA GLY A 117 0.60 -9.08 24.50
C GLY A 117 1.26 -8.28 23.38
N PRO A 118 2.46 -7.69 23.59
CA PRO A 118 3.27 -7.06 22.54
C PRO A 118 3.67 -8.05 21.44
N GLU A 119 4.00 -7.55 20.25
CA GLU A 119 4.51 -8.34 19.11
C GLU A 119 3.66 -9.58 18.73
N THR A 120 2.40 -9.62 19.17
CA THR A 120 1.54 -10.79 18.97
C THR A 120 0.95 -10.72 17.56
N LYS A 121 1.28 -11.71 16.74
CA LYS A 121 0.74 -11.81 15.38
C LYS A 121 -0.76 -12.08 15.41
N VAL A 122 -1.54 -11.30 14.65
CA VAL A 122 -2.98 -11.44 14.45
C VAL A 122 -3.32 -11.40 12.96
N THR A 123 -4.38 -12.09 12.56
CA THR A 123 -4.94 -11.97 11.20
C THR A 123 -6.10 -10.99 11.24
N VAL A 124 -6.03 -9.93 10.46
CA VAL A 124 -7.09 -8.93 10.31
C VAL A 124 -7.98 -9.32 9.14
N TYR A 125 -9.25 -9.59 9.44
CA TYR A 125 -10.24 -9.99 8.45
C TYR A 125 -11.03 -8.80 7.88
N GLU A 126 -11.19 -7.73 8.66
CA GLU A 126 -11.80 -6.47 8.22
C GLU A 126 -11.41 -5.31 9.16
N VAL A 127 -11.63 -4.08 8.69
CA VAL A 127 -11.50 -2.86 9.50
C VAL A 127 -12.81 -2.07 9.44
N ALA A 128 -13.38 -1.76 10.61
CA ALA A 128 -14.58 -0.97 10.76
C ALA A 128 -14.28 0.40 11.39
N ASN A 129 -15.04 1.41 11.01
CA ASN A 129 -15.04 2.72 11.67
C ASN A 129 -16.08 2.72 12.79
N ALA A 130 -15.68 3.07 14.01
CA ALA A 130 -16.58 3.30 15.13
C ALA A 130 -17.27 4.68 15.00
N ALA A 131 -18.34 4.89 15.76
CA ALA A 131 -19.11 6.14 15.76
C ALA A 131 -18.29 7.38 16.16
N ASP A 132 -17.15 7.20 16.84
CA ASP A 132 -16.21 8.24 17.22
C ASP A 132 -15.09 8.47 16.18
N GLY A 133 -15.16 7.80 15.02
CA GLY A 133 -14.14 7.84 13.97
C GLY A 133 -12.92 6.96 14.22
N SER A 134 -12.86 6.22 15.34
CA SER A 134 -11.76 5.29 15.60
C SER A 134 -11.86 4.03 14.73
N LYS A 135 -10.71 3.55 14.22
CA LYS A 135 -10.64 2.33 13.41
C LYS A 135 -10.45 1.08 14.28
N TRP A 136 -11.20 0.03 13.98
CA TRP A 136 -11.18 -1.25 14.69
C TRP A 136 -10.98 -2.40 13.71
N ALA A 137 -10.06 -3.31 14.03
CA ALA A 137 -9.75 -4.48 13.22
C ALA A 137 -10.41 -5.73 13.80
N ARG A 138 -11.14 -6.49 12.98
CA ARG A 138 -11.67 -7.81 13.38
C ARG A 138 -10.58 -8.86 13.23
N ILE A 139 -10.23 -9.51 14.34
CA ILE A 139 -9.19 -10.54 14.38
C ILE A 139 -9.72 -11.96 14.57
N ALA A 140 -11.01 -12.09 14.90
CA ALA A 140 -11.82 -13.31 14.88
C ALA A 140 -13.30 -12.93 15.12
N THR A 141 -14.23 -13.89 15.05
CA THR A 141 -15.64 -13.66 15.37
C THR A 141 -15.79 -13.12 16.79
N GLY A 142 -16.47 -11.97 16.94
CA GLY A 142 -16.65 -11.29 18.23
C GLY A 142 -15.35 -10.79 18.87
N GLN A 143 -14.28 -10.60 18.09
CA GLN A 143 -12.97 -10.19 18.59
C GLN A 143 -12.41 -9.05 17.76
N TRP A 144 -12.40 -7.88 18.37
CA TRP A 144 -11.99 -6.63 17.76
C TRP A 144 -10.88 -5.98 18.56
N VAL A 145 -9.89 -5.43 17.88
CA VAL A 145 -8.83 -4.63 18.49
C VAL A 145 -8.79 -3.26 17.83
N SER A 146 -8.41 -2.22 18.57
CA SER A 146 -8.21 -0.93 17.92
C SER A 146 -7.04 -1.03 16.94
N ALA A 147 -7.29 -0.66 15.69
CA ALA A 147 -6.30 -0.77 14.61
C ALA A 147 -5.06 0.10 14.85
N LYS A 148 -5.21 1.15 15.69
CA LYS A 148 -4.11 2.01 16.16
C LYS A 148 -2.99 1.23 16.87
N PHE A 149 -3.31 0.07 17.45
CA PHE A 149 -2.35 -0.75 18.18
C PHE A 149 -1.88 -1.96 17.36
N LEU A 150 -2.06 -1.94 16.05
CA LEU A 150 -1.55 -2.95 15.13
C LEU A 150 -0.45 -2.35 14.25
N LYS A 151 0.55 -3.17 13.93
CA LYS A 151 1.67 -2.87 13.03
C LYS A 151 1.87 -3.98 12.02
N MET A 152 2.62 -3.69 10.98
CA MET A 152 2.74 -4.57 9.81
C MET A 152 3.54 -5.85 10.06
N ALA A 153 4.62 -5.74 10.83
CA ALA A 153 5.55 -6.82 11.08
C ALA A 153 5.89 -6.94 12.56
N CYS A 154 6.22 -8.15 12.98
CA CYS A 154 6.80 -8.42 14.29
C CYS A 154 8.29 -8.12 14.20
N ALA A 155 8.90 -7.61 15.28
CA ALA A 155 10.33 -7.38 15.30
C ALA A 155 11.09 -8.72 15.18
N ASN A 156 12.02 -8.81 14.22
CA ASN A 156 13.00 -9.89 14.13
C ASN A 156 14.34 -9.40 14.70
N SER A 157 14.83 -10.07 15.73
CA SER A 157 16.16 -9.83 16.30
C SER A 157 17.25 -10.37 15.36
N ASN A 158 17.96 -9.52 14.62
CA ASN A 158 19.42 -9.65 14.41
C ASN A 158 20.02 -8.49 13.56
N PRO A 159 21.23 -7.98 13.91
CA PRO A 159 21.82 -6.78 13.32
C PRO A 159 22.87 -7.10 12.23
N SER A 160 22.91 -6.37 11.11
CA SER A 160 24.14 -6.18 10.33
C SER A 160 24.10 -4.93 9.43
N THR A 161 25.06 -4.03 9.69
CA THR A 161 25.65 -2.97 8.85
C THR A 161 24.82 -1.73 8.45
N PRO A 162 25.35 -0.50 8.66
CA PRO A 162 24.59 0.74 8.49
C PRO A 162 24.68 1.30 7.05
N PRO A 163 23.59 1.87 6.49
CA PRO A 163 23.67 2.66 5.27
C PRO A 163 24.31 4.05 5.56
N PRO A 164 24.95 4.68 4.55
CA PRO A 164 25.67 5.94 4.71
C PRO A 164 24.70 7.11 5.00
N PRO A 165 25.18 8.20 5.62
CA PRO A 165 24.31 9.29 6.06
C PRO A 165 24.04 10.30 4.94
N SER A 166 22.78 10.72 4.69
CA SER A 166 22.45 12.10 4.27
C SER A 166 20.94 12.32 4.03
N ASN A 167 20.44 13.53 4.31
CA ASN A 167 19.37 14.29 3.61
C ASN A 167 18.04 13.58 3.22
N ASN A 168 17.70 12.45 3.84
CA ASN A 168 16.75 11.49 3.27
C ASN A 168 15.26 11.85 3.33
N ASP A 169 14.78 12.76 4.16
CA ASP A 169 13.32 12.91 4.35
C ASP A 169 12.56 13.35 3.09
N SER A 170 13.15 14.23 2.28
CA SER A 170 12.47 14.76 1.09
C SER A 170 12.44 13.76 -0.08
N ASN A 171 13.54 13.07 -0.34
CA ASN A 171 13.61 12.07 -1.41
C ASN A 171 12.78 10.82 -1.08
N SER A 172 12.72 10.46 0.21
CA SER A 172 11.92 9.34 0.70
C SER A 172 10.43 9.59 0.47
N LYS A 173 9.93 10.78 0.85
CA LYS A 173 8.54 11.19 0.61
C LYS A 173 8.17 11.20 -0.88
N LYS A 174 9.03 11.78 -1.74
CA LYS A 174 8.81 11.76 -3.20
C LYS A 174 8.78 10.34 -3.76
N ALA A 175 9.69 9.48 -3.29
CA ALA A 175 9.73 8.08 -3.69
C ALA A 175 8.44 7.35 -3.30
N GLU A 176 7.97 7.57 -2.08
CA GLU A 176 6.74 6.99 -1.55
C GLU A 176 5.51 7.38 -2.37
N GLU A 177 5.33 8.67 -2.61
CA GLU A 177 4.24 9.21 -3.42
C GLU A 177 4.29 8.67 -4.86
N SER A 178 5.49 8.62 -5.45
CA SER A 178 5.69 8.12 -6.81
C SER A 178 5.42 6.62 -6.93
N LEU A 179 5.82 5.84 -5.92
CA LEU A 179 5.61 4.40 -5.92
C LEU A 179 4.12 4.06 -5.91
N VAL A 180 3.25 4.89 -5.32
CA VAL A 180 1.80 4.65 -5.39
C VAL A 180 1.36 4.68 -6.85
N GLN A 181 1.76 5.74 -7.55
CA GLN A 181 1.40 5.93 -8.95
C GLN A 181 2.00 4.84 -9.84
N ILE A 182 3.26 4.46 -9.61
CA ILE A 182 3.91 3.39 -10.36
C ILE A 182 3.16 2.07 -10.17
N PHE A 183 2.86 1.68 -8.93
CA PHE A 183 2.21 0.39 -8.66
C PHE A 183 0.75 0.31 -9.10
N ARG A 184 0.05 1.42 -9.35
CA ARG A 184 -1.29 1.41 -9.97
C ARG A 184 -1.22 0.87 -11.40
N SER A 185 -0.19 1.26 -12.13
CA SER A 185 0.04 0.83 -13.50
C SER A 185 0.82 -0.51 -13.58
N GLU A 186 1.30 -1.04 -12.45
CA GLU A 186 1.95 -2.36 -12.38
C GLU A 186 0.93 -3.49 -12.23
N GLY A 187 0.85 -4.36 -13.24
CA GLY A 187 -0.04 -5.51 -13.23
C GLY A 187 0.40 -6.65 -12.31
N LYS A 188 -0.47 -7.66 -12.21
CA LYS A 188 -0.11 -9.01 -11.73
C LYS A 188 1.01 -9.61 -12.59
N CYS A 189 1.53 -10.76 -12.19
CA CYS A 189 2.51 -11.48 -13.00
C CYS A 189 2.01 -11.75 -14.44
N GLN A 190 2.88 -11.52 -15.41
CA GLN A 190 2.67 -11.85 -16.82
C GLN A 190 3.88 -12.61 -17.37
N ASN A 191 3.67 -13.51 -18.33
CA ASN A 191 4.71 -14.37 -18.95
C ASN A 191 4.66 -14.34 -20.49
N TRP A 192 4.24 -13.23 -21.09
CA TRP A 192 4.12 -13.12 -22.54
C TRP A 192 5.47 -13.38 -23.22
N ALA A 193 5.53 -14.39 -24.10
CA ALA A 193 6.74 -14.74 -24.83
C ALA A 193 7.19 -13.63 -25.80
N SER A 194 6.28 -12.74 -26.19
CA SER A 194 6.58 -11.56 -27.02
C SER A 194 7.27 -10.44 -26.23
N ASP A 195 7.22 -10.48 -24.90
CA ASP A 195 7.94 -9.55 -24.03
C ASP A 195 9.34 -10.11 -23.74
N SER A 196 10.35 -9.45 -24.31
CA SER A 196 11.76 -9.82 -24.12
C SER A 196 12.21 -9.72 -22.66
N GLY A 197 11.55 -8.91 -21.83
CA GLY A 197 11.83 -8.80 -20.40
C GLY A 197 11.61 -10.12 -19.65
N ASN A 198 10.69 -10.96 -20.13
CA ASN A 198 10.44 -12.27 -19.55
C ASN A 198 11.54 -13.31 -19.86
N SER A 199 12.38 -13.09 -20.87
CA SER A 199 13.45 -14.03 -21.22
C SER A 199 14.64 -13.89 -20.27
N PHE A 200 14.99 -14.98 -19.58
CA PHE A 200 16.19 -15.01 -18.75
C PHE A 200 16.86 -16.39 -18.78
N GLN A 201 18.14 -16.40 -19.15
CA GLN A 201 18.96 -17.62 -19.25
C GLN A 201 18.32 -18.73 -20.10
N GLY A 202 17.74 -18.34 -21.25
CA GLY A 202 17.14 -19.29 -22.20
C GLY A 202 15.74 -19.79 -21.84
N LYS A 203 15.13 -19.30 -20.75
CA LYS A 203 13.76 -19.62 -20.35
C LYS A 203 12.90 -18.35 -20.27
N ILE A 204 11.65 -18.45 -20.70
CA ILE A 204 10.62 -17.44 -20.45
C ILE A 204 10.12 -17.59 -19.01
N GLY A 205 10.37 -16.58 -18.19
CA GLY A 205 9.88 -16.41 -16.83
C GLY A 205 8.66 -15.48 -16.75
N TYR A 206 8.44 -14.91 -15.57
CA TYR A 206 7.33 -13.98 -15.33
C TYR A 206 7.86 -12.63 -14.85
N THR A 207 7.33 -11.56 -15.43
CA THR A 207 7.44 -10.21 -14.87
C THR A 207 6.30 -10.01 -13.90
N CYS A 208 6.61 -9.71 -12.64
CA CYS A 208 5.63 -9.56 -11.57
C CYS A 208 5.72 -8.17 -10.95
N MET A 209 4.60 -7.43 -10.92
CA MET A 209 4.56 -6.02 -10.46
C MET A 209 5.66 -5.16 -11.11
N GLY A 210 5.94 -5.38 -12.40
CA GLY A 210 6.99 -4.68 -13.16
C GLY A 210 8.42 -5.19 -12.95
N VAL A 211 8.64 -6.13 -12.04
CA VAL A 211 9.97 -6.72 -11.82
C VAL A 211 10.18 -7.90 -12.77
N ILE A 212 11.12 -7.76 -13.70
CA ILE A 212 11.49 -8.82 -14.65
C ILE A 212 12.33 -9.93 -13.98
N PRO A 213 12.36 -11.17 -14.53
CA PRO A 213 13.09 -12.30 -13.94
C PRO A 213 14.56 -12.03 -13.62
N SER A 214 15.28 -11.35 -14.51
CA SER A 214 16.71 -11.06 -14.32
C SER A 214 16.95 -10.15 -13.11
N GLN A 215 16.11 -9.15 -12.89
CA GLN A 215 16.21 -8.23 -11.75
C GLN A 215 15.88 -8.95 -10.45
N CYS A 216 14.82 -9.75 -10.43
CA CYS A 216 14.46 -10.53 -9.24
C CYS A 216 15.58 -11.51 -8.87
N TRP A 217 16.13 -12.24 -9.84
CA TRP A 217 17.20 -13.21 -9.59
C TRP A 217 18.51 -12.56 -9.18
N ASN A 218 18.96 -11.50 -9.87
CA ASN A 218 20.23 -10.86 -9.55
C ASN A 218 20.22 -10.19 -8.17
N ASN A 219 19.04 -9.82 -7.66
CA ASN A 219 18.86 -9.24 -6.32
C ASN A 219 18.36 -10.24 -5.26
N ARG A 220 18.39 -11.55 -5.56
CA ARG A 220 17.85 -12.61 -4.68
C ARG A 220 18.53 -12.76 -3.32
N ASN A 221 19.82 -12.41 -3.23
CA ASN A 221 20.60 -12.50 -1.98
C ASN A 221 20.57 -11.18 -1.18
N GLY A 222 19.96 -10.12 -1.74
CA GLY A 222 19.81 -8.82 -1.09
C GLY A 222 18.33 -8.49 -0.94
N ILE A 223 17.81 -7.65 -1.84
CA ILE A 223 16.44 -7.13 -1.81
C ILE A 223 15.40 -8.25 -1.70
N PHE A 224 15.55 -9.35 -2.43
CA PHE A 224 14.59 -10.47 -2.44
C PHE A 224 14.98 -11.64 -1.51
N ALA A 225 16.00 -11.47 -0.65
CA ALA A 225 16.45 -12.51 0.29
C ALA A 225 15.33 -13.07 1.20
N PRO A 226 14.37 -12.27 1.70
CA PRO A 226 13.26 -12.79 2.51
C PRO A 226 12.40 -13.83 1.79
N LEU A 227 12.39 -13.80 0.45
CA LEU A 227 11.56 -14.69 -0.38
C LEU A 227 12.33 -15.91 -0.90
N LEU A 228 13.67 -15.91 -0.81
CA LEU A 228 14.54 -16.93 -1.39
C LEU A 228 14.35 -18.35 -0.82
N GLY A 229 14.08 -18.47 0.49
CA GLY A 229 14.03 -19.76 1.17
C GLY A 229 13.10 -20.77 0.48
N GLY A 230 13.58 -22.00 0.25
CA GLY A 230 12.80 -23.08 -0.39
C GLY A 230 12.78 -23.04 -1.93
N PHE A 231 13.37 -22.03 -2.57
CA PHE A 231 13.46 -22.02 -4.03
C PHE A 231 14.55 -22.98 -4.53
N ASN A 232 14.17 -23.90 -5.42
CA ASN A 232 15.08 -24.85 -6.09
C ASN A 232 14.87 -24.92 -7.62
N GLY A 233 14.15 -23.95 -8.19
CA GLY A 233 13.79 -23.91 -9.61
C GLY A 233 14.81 -23.21 -10.51
N HIS A 234 14.45 -23.06 -11.79
CA HIS A 234 15.27 -22.34 -12.75
C HIS A 234 15.27 -20.83 -12.43
N PRO A 235 16.39 -20.09 -12.56
CA PRO A 235 16.47 -18.66 -12.22
C PRO A 235 15.34 -17.77 -12.77
N ALA A 236 14.86 -18.05 -13.99
CA ALA A 236 13.74 -17.35 -14.61
C ALA A 236 12.39 -17.49 -13.85
N ASP A 237 12.21 -18.55 -13.05
CA ASP A 237 10.99 -18.83 -12.29
C ASP A 237 10.97 -18.13 -10.93
N PHE A 238 12.13 -17.65 -10.46
CA PHE A 238 12.27 -17.11 -9.10
C PHE A 238 11.32 -15.94 -8.84
N CYS A 239 11.13 -15.07 -9.83
CA CYS A 239 10.25 -13.91 -9.68
C CYS A 239 8.80 -14.30 -9.40
N LYS A 240 8.29 -15.28 -10.15
CA LYS A 240 6.94 -15.84 -9.93
C LYS A 240 6.84 -16.53 -8.57
N TYR A 241 7.83 -17.36 -8.25
CA TYR A 241 7.89 -18.05 -6.96
C TYR A 241 7.85 -17.06 -5.79
N ALA A 242 8.68 -16.02 -5.82
CA ALA A 242 8.77 -15.01 -4.78
C ALA A 242 7.45 -14.22 -4.64
N TYR A 243 6.84 -13.86 -5.77
CA TYR A 243 5.54 -13.19 -5.81
C TYR A 243 4.43 -14.05 -5.19
N ASP A 244 4.34 -15.34 -5.56
CA ASP A 244 3.31 -16.25 -5.09
C ASP A 244 3.49 -16.59 -3.60
N LYS A 245 4.73 -16.71 -3.16
CA LYS A 245 5.07 -17.06 -1.78
C LYS A 245 4.58 -16.01 -0.78
N ASN A 246 4.78 -14.74 -1.09
CA ASN A 246 4.26 -13.64 -0.29
C ASN A 246 4.23 -12.34 -1.12
N THR A 247 3.08 -12.06 -1.72
CA THR A 247 2.90 -10.90 -2.62
C THR A 247 3.12 -9.56 -1.90
N VAL A 248 2.82 -9.46 -0.60
CA VAL A 248 3.04 -8.24 0.18
C VAL A 248 4.53 -7.95 0.35
N VAL A 249 5.29 -8.96 0.79
CA VAL A 249 6.75 -8.84 0.93
C VAL A 249 7.39 -8.63 -0.45
N PHE A 250 6.87 -9.28 -1.50
CA PHE A 250 7.34 -9.04 -2.86
C PHE A 250 7.16 -7.59 -3.30
N LYS A 251 6.01 -6.96 -3.03
CA LYS A 251 5.77 -5.54 -3.32
C LYS A 251 6.75 -4.63 -2.58
N GLN A 252 7.08 -4.95 -1.33
CA GLN A 252 8.10 -4.22 -0.54
C GLN A 252 9.50 -4.36 -1.16
N CYS A 253 9.87 -5.57 -1.58
CA CYS A 253 11.11 -5.82 -2.30
C CYS A 253 11.14 -5.05 -3.64
N ALA A 254 10.05 -5.05 -4.40
CA ALA A 254 9.94 -4.31 -5.66
C ALA A 254 10.08 -2.79 -5.43
N ALA A 255 9.46 -2.25 -4.38
CA ALA A 255 9.59 -0.84 -4.02
C ALA A 255 11.06 -0.46 -3.73
N GLN A 256 11.77 -1.27 -2.94
CA GLN A 256 13.20 -1.06 -2.68
C GLN A 256 14.03 -1.16 -3.96
N LEU A 257 13.74 -2.13 -4.83
CA LEU A 257 14.40 -2.26 -6.12
C LEU A 257 14.24 -1.00 -6.96
N TYR A 258 13.02 -0.44 -7.05
CA TYR A 258 12.75 0.79 -7.78
C TYR A 258 13.52 1.99 -7.21
N ILE A 259 13.53 2.15 -5.89
CA ILE A 259 14.28 3.25 -5.26
C ILE A 259 15.78 3.12 -5.52
N GLN A 260 16.35 1.94 -5.25
CA GLN A 260 17.80 1.72 -5.27
C GLN A 260 18.35 1.66 -6.69
N ASN A 261 17.69 0.91 -7.57
CA ASN A 261 18.23 0.59 -8.88
C ASN A 261 17.68 1.48 -10.00
N TYR A 262 16.58 2.21 -9.77
CA TYR A 262 15.93 3.01 -10.80
C TYR A 262 15.90 4.51 -10.49
N PHE A 263 15.41 4.94 -9.33
CA PHE A 263 15.15 6.38 -9.09
C PHE A 263 16.45 7.19 -9.00
N GLY A 264 17.38 6.75 -8.15
CA GLY A 264 18.70 7.37 -8.00
C GLY A 264 19.51 7.29 -9.29
N PRO A 265 19.81 6.08 -9.80
CA PRO A 265 20.54 5.92 -11.05
C PRO A 265 19.85 6.59 -12.24
N GLY A 266 18.52 6.69 -12.26
CA GLY A 266 17.74 7.38 -13.29
C GLY A 266 17.87 8.91 -13.31
N GLY A 267 18.58 9.50 -12.34
CA GLY A 267 18.75 10.94 -12.22
C GLY A 267 17.54 11.66 -11.62
N CYS A 268 16.63 10.93 -10.96
CA CYS A 268 15.36 11.49 -10.49
C CYS A 268 15.49 12.21 -9.14
N ASN A 269 16.43 11.80 -8.28
CA ASN A 269 16.59 12.32 -6.92
C ASN A 269 16.63 13.87 -6.83
N PRO A 270 17.33 14.60 -7.72
CA PRO A 270 17.38 16.07 -7.66
C PRO A 270 16.07 16.76 -8.09
N LEU A 271 15.15 16.04 -8.76
CA LEU A 271 13.94 16.64 -9.32
C LEU A 271 12.89 16.87 -8.23
N PRO A 272 12.12 17.97 -8.28
CA PRO A 272 10.92 18.15 -7.45
C PRO A 272 9.77 17.28 -7.95
N MET A 273 8.74 17.09 -7.14
CA MET A 273 7.45 16.61 -7.66
C MET A 273 6.76 17.73 -8.46
N PRO A 274 6.02 17.42 -9.53
CA PRO A 274 5.71 16.07 -10.04
C PRO A 274 6.77 15.47 -10.98
N ALA A 275 7.85 16.21 -11.31
CA ALA A 275 8.90 15.75 -12.23
C ALA A 275 9.66 14.50 -11.74
N PHE A 276 9.84 14.35 -10.43
CA PHE A 276 10.41 13.16 -9.82
C PHE A 276 9.60 11.91 -10.19
N TYR A 277 8.27 11.93 -10.04
CA TYR A 277 7.40 10.80 -10.39
C TYR A 277 7.52 10.44 -11.86
N VAL A 278 7.42 11.44 -12.77
CA VAL A 278 7.54 11.18 -14.21
C VAL A 278 8.89 10.56 -14.55
N CYS A 279 9.99 11.09 -13.99
CA CYS A 279 11.31 10.51 -14.15
C CYS A 279 11.40 9.07 -13.62
N ALA A 280 10.90 8.84 -12.42
CA ALA A 280 10.92 7.54 -11.74
C ALA A 280 10.16 6.49 -12.55
N ASP A 281 8.98 6.84 -13.04
CA ASP A 281 8.15 5.95 -13.85
C ASP A 281 8.79 5.67 -15.23
N ILE A 282 9.45 6.65 -15.85
CA ILE A 282 10.25 6.44 -17.08
C ILE A 282 11.42 5.50 -16.79
N ALA A 283 12.12 5.68 -15.67
CA ALA A 283 13.26 4.85 -15.31
C ALA A 283 12.84 3.38 -15.14
N VAL A 284 11.74 3.12 -14.45
CA VAL A 284 11.21 1.76 -14.24
C VAL A 284 10.79 1.10 -15.56
N ASN A 285 10.10 1.83 -16.44
CA ASN A 285 9.52 1.24 -17.67
C ASN A 285 10.48 1.17 -18.85
N SER A 286 11.39 2.13 -18.99
CA SER A 286 12.25 2.30 -20.16
C SER A 286 13.74 2.33 -19.81
N GLY A 287 14.06 2.11 -18.54
CA GLY A 287 15.42 2.04 -18.03
C GLY A 287 16.00 3.40 -17.62
N THR A 288 16.95 3.34 -16.68
CA THR A 288 17.58 4.53 -16.07
C THR A 288 18.37 5.38 -17.08
N GLY A 289 18.91 4.75 -18.13
CA GLY A 289 19.57 5.47 -19.21
C GLY A 289 18.61 6.41 -19.95
N ARG A 290 17.36 5.98 -20.14
CA ARG A 290 16.36 6.76 -20.86
C ARG A 290 15.91 7.99 -20.08
N SER A 291 15.64 7.83 -18.78
CA SER A 291 15.27 8.96 -17.93
C SER A 291 16.38 10.01 -17.87
N ARG A 292 17.65 9.58 -17.69
CA ARG A 292 18.81 10.48 -17.72
C ARG A 292 18.97 11.18 -19.07
N GLN A 293 18.77 10.45 -20.17
CA GLN A 293 18.85 11.02 -21.52
C GLN A 293 17.84 12.16 -21.68
N TYR A 294 16.58 11.97 -21.30
CA TYR A 294 15.57 13.02 -21.45
C TYR A 294 15.86 14.24 -20.58
N ILE A 295 16.31 14.03 -19.34
CA ILE A 295 16.74 15.14 -18.46
C ILE A 295 17.85 15.95 -19.15
N ALA A 296 18.86 15.27 -19.72
CA ALA A 296 19.96 15.93 -20.42
C ALA A 296 19.51 16.65 -21.70
N GLU A 297 18.64 16.05 -22.50
CA GLU A 297 18.08 16.66 -23.73
C GLU A 297 17.21 17.89 -23.44
N LEU A 298 16.61 17.97 -22.25
CA LEU A 298 15.88 19.15 -21.77
C LEU A 298 16.79 20.20 -21.11
N GLY A 299 18.10 19.98 -21.14
CA GLY A 299 19.09 20.90 -20.58
C GLY A 299 19.24 20.81 -19.07
N GLY A 300 18.73 19.76 -18.43
CA GLY A 300 18.78 19.59 -16.96
C GLY A 300 17.73 20.42 -16.21
N TYR A 301 17.50 20.05 -14.95
CA TYR A 301 16.65 20.83 -14.05
C TYR A 301 17.48 21.89 -13.32
N HIS A 302 17.12 23.15 -13.54
CA HIS A 302 17.81 24.35 -13.03
C HIS A 302 16.85 25.31 -12.33
N GLY A 303 15.78 24.77 -11.73
CA GLY A 303 14.76 25.57 -11.03
C GLY A 303 13.67 26.12 -11.95
N GLN A 304 13.48 25.52 -13.14
CA GLN A 304 12.32 25.81 -13.98
C GLN A 304 11.03 25.36 -13.27
N ASP A 305 9.87 25.73 -13.83
CA ASP A 305 8.59 25.24 -13.31
C ASP A 305 8.53 23.70 -13.31
N ALA A 306 8.24 23.12 -12.15
CA ALA A 306 8.30 21.68 -11.93
C ALA A 306 7.26 20.91 -12.78
N LYS A 307 6.06 21.50 -12.98
CA LYS A 307 5.02 20.88 -13.81
C LYS A 307 5.39 20.92 -15.29
N GLN A 308 5.88 22.05 -15.78
CA GLN A 308 6.35 22.19 -17.16
C GLN A 308 7.49 21.22 -17.47
N PHE A 309 8.47 21.10 -16.55
CA PHE A 309 9.56 20.13 -16.71
C PHE A 309 9.05 18.68 -16.69
N ALA A 310 8.09 18.36 -15.81
CA ALA A 310 7.44 17.05 -15.78
C ALA A 310 6.71 16.74 -17.10
N ARG A 311 5.96 17.69 -17.67
CA ARG A 311 5.31 17.52 -18.98
C ARG A 311 6.31 17.32 -20.09
N ALA A 312 7.41 18.06 -20.08
CA ALA A 312 8.45 17.91 -21.09
C ALA A 312 9.10 16.51 -21.04
N LEU A 313 9.35 15.96 -19.84
CA LEU A 313 9.80 14.58 -19.67
C LEU A 313 8.75 13.57 -20.17
N ASN A 314 7.48 13.81 -19.85
CA ASN A 314 6.39 12.93 -20.27
C ASN A 314 6.22 12.92 -21.80
N GLU A 315 6.29 14.08 -22.45
CA GLU A 315 6.17 14.20 -23.90
C GLU A 315 7.34 13.55 -24.64
N LYS A 316 8.57 13.67 -24.11
CA LYS A 316 9.73 12.92 -24.62
C LYS A 316 9.46 11.41 -24.61
N HIS A 317 8.92 10.89 -23.51
CA HIS A 317 8.58 9.47 -23.41
C HIS A 317 7.43 9.06 -24.33
N ARG A 318 6.38 9.89 -24.40
CA ARG A 318 5.22 9.70 -25.28
C ARG A 318 5.63 9.66 -26.76
N ALA A 319 6.55 10.53 -27.18
CA ALA A 319 7.09 10.52 -28.54
C ALA A 319 7.82 9.20 -28.86
N ASP A 320 8.58 8.68 -27.91
CA ASP A 320 9.27 7.40 -28.06
C ASP A 320 8.30 6.21 -28.07
N TYR A 321 7.25 6.23 -27.26
CA TYR A 321 6.18 5.23 -27.34
C TYR A 321 5.54 5.20 -28.72
N LYS A 322 5.19 6.37 -29.29
CA LYS A 322 4.65 6.46 -30.67
C LYS A 322 5.64 5.90 -31.70
N ARG A 323 6.95 6.15 -31.52
CA ARG A 323 8.00 5.63 -32.39
C ARG A 323 8.16 4.12 -32.30
N TRP A 324 8.23 3.55 -31.09
CA TRP A 324 8.40 2.10 -30.89
C TRP A 324 7.14 1.31 -31.23
N GLY A 325 5.98 1.91 -30.98
CA GLY A 325 4.66 1.34 -31.24
C GLY A 325 4.13 1.64 -32.64
N CYS A 326 4.97 2.07 -33.58
CA CYS A 326 4.54 2.46 -34.93
C CYS A 326 3.63 1.37 -35.57
N PRO A 327 2.69 1.72 -36.47
CA PRO A 327 1.68 0.77 -36.97
C PRO A 327 2.24 -0.53 -37.59
N THR A 328 3.48 -0.47 -38.10
CA THR A 328 4.22 -1.59 -38.71
C THR A 328 5.25 -2.22 -37.76
N CYS A 329 5.45 -1.65 -36.57
CA CYS A 329 6.41 -2.12 -35.56
C CYS A 329 5.87 -3.34 -34.81
N LYS A 330 6.76 -4.26 -34.43
CA LYS A 330 6.44 -5.46 -33.61
C LYS A 330 5.73 -5.09 -32.30
N ASN A 331 6.05 -3.92 -31.74
CA ASN A 331 5.56 -3.50 -30.43
C ASN A 331 4.24 -2.71 -30.47
N ARG A 332 3.58 -2.57 -31.64
CA ARG A 332 2.32 -1.82 -31.75
C ARG A 332 1.23 -2.28 -30.77
N VAL A 333 1.26 -3.56 -30.40
CA VAL A 333 0.30 -4.19 -29.47
C VAL A 333 0.37 -3.56 -28.07
N PHE A 334 1.49 -2.95 -27.69
CA PHE A 334 1.69 -2.30 -26.40
C PHE A 334 1.38 -0.80 -26.44
N LEU A 335 1.27 -0.19 -27.63
CA LEU A 335 1.16 1.26 -27.80
C LEU A 335 -0.02 1.86 -27.03
N LYS A 336 -1.19 1.21 -27.06
CA LYS A 336 -2.38 1.70 -26.35
C LYS A 336 -2.12 1.83 -24.85
N GLY A 337 -1.53 0.81 -24.22
CA GLY A 337 -1.21 0.83 -22.79
C GLY A 337 -0.11 1.84 -22.46
N TRP A 338 0.90 1.97 -23.32
CA TRP A 338 1.96 2.95 -23.18
C TRP A 338 1.44 4.40 -23.22
N LEU A 339 0.54 4.71 -24.17
CA LEU A 339 -0.06 6.04 -24.26
C LEU A 339 -1.00 6.32 -23.08
N ALA A 340 -1.79 5.35 -22.63
CA ALA A 340 -2.61 5.49 -21.43
C ALA A 340 -1.77 5.84 -20.19
N ARG A 341 -0.61 5.20 -20.01
CA ARG A 341 0.33 5.53 -18.92
C ARG A 341 0.90 6.94 -19.04
N ALA A 342 1.16 7.42 -20.26
CA ALA A 342 1.53 8.81 -20.47
C ALA A 342 0.38 9.77 -20.12
N ASP A 343 -0.86 9.42 -20.43
CA ASP A 343 -2.05 10.21 -20.06
C ASP A 343 -2.28 10.24 -18.54
N GLU A 344 -2.03 9.12 -17.83
CA GLU A 344 -2.07 9.04 -16.36
C GLU A 344 -1.08 10.02 -15.72
N ARG A 345 0.13 10.11 -16.27
CA ARG A 345 1.12 11.08 -15.81
C ARG A 345 0.69 12.52 -16.04
N ASP A 346 0.08 12.83 -17.18
CA ASP A 346 -0.46 14.18 -17.43
C ASP A 346 -1.55 14.53 -16.40
N ARG A 347 -2.47 13.61 -16.11
CA ARG A 347 -3.48 13.78 -15.05
C ARG A 347 -2.88 13.96 -13.66
N PHE A 348 -1.78 13.28 -13.35
CA PHE A 348 -1.05 13.50 -12.10
C PHE A 348 -0.43 14.90 -12.05
N ILE A 349 0.23 15.34 -13.12
CA ILE A 349 0.84 16.68 -13.21
C ILE A 349 -0.22 17.77 -13.08
N ASP A 350 -1.41 17.58 -13.64
CA ASP A 350 -2.52 18.53 -13.57
C ASP A 350 -2.96 18.75 -12.11
N ARG A 351 -3.13 17.66 -11.35
CA ARG A 351 -3.67 17.65 -9.98
C ARG A 351 -2.67 18.00 -8.87
N TYR A 352 -1.37 17.79 -9.09
CA TYR A 352 -0.30 18.14 -8.14
C TYR A 352 -0.23 19.65 -7.90
#